data_AF-A0A1D6G5U0-F1
#
_entry.id   AF-A0A1D6G5U0-F1
#
_cell.length_a   1.000
_cell.length_b   1.000
_cell.length_c   1.000
_cell.angle_alpha   90.00
_cell.angle_beta   90.00
_cell.angle_gamma   90.00
#
_symmetry.space_group_name_H-M   'P 1'
#
loop_
_entity.id
_entity.type
_entity.pdbx_description
1 polymer ?
#
loop_
_entity_poly.entity_id
_entity_poly.type
_entity_poly.pdbx_seq_one_letter_code
_entity_poly.pdbx_strand_id
1 'polypeptide(L)'
;MDGGAGAGRRSVPSSSGFRRRVPPAENGHGHDAPPPSRRSSASLSRGHSTPLTGERTVKRLRLSKALTIPDHTTVHEACRRMASRRVDAVLLTDSNALLCGILTDKDITTRVIARELKMEETLVSKVMTRNPVFVLADTLAVEALQKMVQGKFRHLPVVENGEVIAILDIAKCLYDAIARMERAAEKGKAIAAAVEGVEKHWGTAVSGPNNFIETLRERMFRPSLSTIISENSKVVTVVPSDTVLTASKKML
;
A
#
# COMPACT_ATOMS: atom_id res chain seq x y z
N MET A 1 39.71 31.05 -58.33
CA MET A 1 40.24 32.42 -58.24
C MET A 1 40.12 32.85 -56.79
N ASP A 2 41.29 32.92 -56.15
CA ASP A 2 41.70 33.64 -54.93
C ASP A 2 40.79 33.62 -53.67
N GLY A 3 41.29 33.36 -52.47
CA GLY A 3 42.66 33.23 -51.99
C GLY A 3 42.78 33.84 -50.59
N GLY A 4 43.23 33.02 -49.61
CA GLY A 4 43.89 33.39 -48.34
C GLY A 4 43.17 34.35 -47.38
N ALA A 5 43.55 34.53 -46.11
CA ALA A 5 44.43 33.87 -45.15
C ALA A 5 44.21 34.66 -43.84
N GLY A 6 44.43 34.05 -42.65
CA GLY A 6 44.52 34.86 -41.42
C GLY A 6 44.26 34.12 -40.12
N ALA A 7 45.27 33.41 -39.63
CA ALA A 7 45.33 32.84 -38.30
C ALA A 7 45.51 33.90 -37.21
N GLY A 8 44.92 33.69 -36.04
CA GLY A 8 45.19 34.44 -34.81
C GLY A 8 45.02 33.55 -33.58
N ARG A 9 46.15 33.22 -32.94
CA ARG A 9 46.34 32.28 -31.83
C ARG A 9 46.32 33.01 -30.46
N ARG A 10 46.04 32.21 -29.41
CA ARG A 10 46.44 32.35 -27.97
C ARG A 10 45.68 33.42 -27.16
N SER A 11 45.42 33.28 -25.86
CA SER A 11 46.10 32.52 -24.78
C SER A 11 45.19 32.34 -23.56
N VAL A 12 45.28 31.17 -22.93
CA VAL A 12 44.99 30.91 -21.50
C VAL A 12 46.05 31.56 -20.61
N PRO A 13 45.70 31.97 -19.37
CA PRO A 13 46.68 32.10 -18.30
C PRO A 13 46.53 30.97 -17.26
N SER A 14 47.69 30.43 -16.88
CA SER A 14 47.92 29.61 -15.69
C SER A 14 48.83 30.37 -14.73
N SER A 15 48.59 30.30 -13.42
CA SER A 15 49.60 30.45 -12.34
C SER A 15 48.88 30.19 -11.00
N SER A 16 49.18 29.09 -10.28
CA SER A 16 50.35 28.79 -9.43
C SER A 16 50.24 29.40 -8.02
N GLY A 17 50.40 28.53 -7.01
CA GLY A 17 49.97 28.75 -5.64
C GLY A 17 50.89 29.59 -4.75
N PHE A 18 50.51 29.66 -3.47
CA PHE A 18 51.36 30.14 -2.39
C PHE A 18 51.12 29.36 -1.10
N ARG A 19 52.22 28.77 -0.59
CA ARG A 19 52.41 28.28 0.78
C ARG A 19 52.79 29.45 1.70
N ARG A 20 52.35 29.42 2.97
CA ARG A 20 53.08 29.89 4.17
C ARG A 20 52.61 28.99 5.34
N ARG A 21 53.43 28.13 5.97
CA ARG A 21 54.58 28.30 6.90
C ARG A 21 54.28 29.09 8.20
N VAL A 22 54.18 28.31 9.29
CA VAL A 22 54.26 28.52 10.77
C VAL A 22 55.69 29.04 11.15
N PRO A 23 56.09 29.56 12.36
CA PRO A 23 55.73 29.19 13.77
C PRO A 23 55.96 30.31 14.86
N PRO A 24 56.31 30.11 16.17
CA PRO A 24 56.17 29.00 17.17
C PRO A 24 55.67 29.40 18.63
N ALA A 25 55.53 28.36 19.49
CA ALA A 25 55.80 28.25 20.97
C ALA A 25 54.81 28.87 22.01
N GLU A 26 54.50 28.32 23.20
CA GLU A 26 55.09 27.23 24.03
C GLU A 26 54.13 26.78 25.20
N ASN A 27 54.25 25.50 25.62
CA ASN A 27 54.09 24.80 26.94
C ASN A 27 53.01 25.24 27.97
N GLY A 28 52.35 24.40 28.78
CA GLY A 28 52.36 22.98 29.20
C GLY A 28 51.26 22.85 30.29
N HIS A 29 50.56 21.73 30.53
CA HIS A 29 50.87 20.64 31.46
C HIS A 29 49.67 19.65 31.47
N GLY A 30 49.95 18.38 31.74
CA GLY A 30 49.08 17.24 31.41
C GLY A 30 47.99 16.86 32.41
N HIS A 31 47.14 15.93 31.98
CA HIS A 31 46.46 14.93 32.80
C HIS A 31 46.10 13.73 31.91
N ASP A 32 46.37 12.52 32.42
CA ASP A 32 46.13 11.21 31.81
C ASP A 32 44.70 11.01 31.28
N ALA A 33 44.57 10.50 30.05
CA ALA A 33 43.36 9.87 29.55
C ALA A 33 43.71 8.70 28.59
N PRO A 34 43.07 7.52 28.71
CA PRO A 34 43.43 6.33 27.93
C PRO A 34 42.89 6.39 26.49
N PRO A 35 43.46 5.64 25.54
CA PRO A 35 43.12 5.75 24.12
C PRO A 35 41.77 5.08 23.78
N PRO A 36 41.02 5.60 22.78
CA PRO A 36 39.74 5.00 22.40
C PRO A 36 39.95 3.71 21.59
N SER A 37 39.36 2.63 22.10
CA SER A 37 39.26 1.32 21.47
C SER A 37 38.42 1.34 20.19
N ARG A 38 38.95 0.69 19.14
CA ARG A 38 38.30 0.37 17.86
C ARG A 38 36.84 -0.04 18.02
N ARG A 39 35.92 0.72 17.43
CA ARG A 39 34.53 0.28 17.22
C ARG A 39 34.45 -0.54 15.93
N SER A 40 34.34 -1.86 16.08
CA SER A 40 33.81 -2.74 15.05
C SER A 40 32.39 -2.32 14.69
N SER A 41 32.14 -2.10 13.41
CA SER A 41 30.81 -1.88 12.82
C SER A 41 29.92 -3.09 13.06
N ALA A 42 29.09 -3.05 14.09
CA ALA A 42 28.01 -4.00 14.27
C ALA A 42 26.89 -3.66 13.28
N SER A 43 26.69 -4.55 12.31
CA SER A 43 25.51 -4.56 11.45
C SER A 43 24.26 -4.60 12.30
N LEU A 44 23.41 -3.58 12.19
CA LEU A 44 22.07 -3.57 12.76
C LEU A 44 21.22 -4.55 11.96
N SER A 45 21.24 -5.82 12.36
CA SER A 45 20.26 -6.81 11.94
C SER A 45 18.90 -6.36 12.47
N ARG A 46 18.09 -5.75 11.60
CA ARG A 46 16.66 -5.52 11.81
C ARG A 46 16.03 -6.85 12.23
N GLY A 47 15.60 -6.93 13.49
CA GLY A 47 14.90 -8.07 14.03
C GLY A 47 13.68 -8.39 13.18
N HIS A 48 13.75 -9.50 12.44
CA HIS A 48 12.57 -10.15 11.92
C HIS A 48 11.90 -10.80 13.11
N SER A 49 10.87 -10.15 13.66
CA SER A 49 9.90 -10.85 14.50
C SER A 49 9.31 -11.95 13.61
N THR A 50 9.71 -13.20 13.86
CA THR A 50 9.02 -14.36 13.31
C THR A 50 7.54 -14.18 13.63
N PRO A 51 6.64 -14.16 12.63
CA PRO A 51 5.23 -13.92 12.87
C PRO A 51 4.72 -14.92 13.90
N LEU A 52 4.11 -14.40 14.96
CA LEU A 52 3.42 -15.19 15.97
C LEU A 52 2.51 -16.17 15.23
N THR A 53 2.58 -17.44 15.64
CA THR A 53 1.98 -18.59 14.96
C THR A 53 0.53 -18.30 14.54
N GLY A 54 0.34 -17.94 13.27
CA GLY A 54 -0.97 -17.62 12.70
C GLY A 54 -0.99 -16.43 11.74
N GLU A 55 -0.08 -15.47 11.88
CA GLU A 55 -0.08 -14.26 11.05
C GLU A 55 0.55 -14.49 9.66
N ARG A 56 -0.08 -13.89 8.65
CA ARG A 56 0.26 -14.09 7.24
C ARG A 56 0.74 -12.76 6.66
N THR A 57 1.83 -12.81 5.89
CA THR A 57 2.35 -11.68 5.14
C THR A 57 1.57 -11.45 3.83
N VAL A 58 1.64 -10.24 3.29
CA VAL A 58 0.97 -9.82 2.06
C VAL A 58 1.29 -10.76 0.89
N LYS A 59 2.55 -11.18 0.71
CA LYS A 59 2.95 -12.09 -0.38
C LYS A 59 2.23 -13.44 -0.39
N ARG A 60 1.69 -13.87 0.75
CA ARG A 60 0.94 -15.14 0.88
C ARG A 60 -0.55 -15.01 0.55
N LEU A 61 -1.03 -13.83 0.13
CA LEU A 61 -2.44 -13.56 -0.19
C LEU A 61 -2.83 -13.80 -1.67
N ARG A 62 -1.98 -14.50 -2.46
CA ARG A 62 -2.20 -14.73 -3.90
C ARG A 62 -2.50 -13.42 -4.63
N LEU A 63 -1.51 -12.55 -4.66
CA LEU A 63 -1.62 -11.21 -5.21
C LEU A 63 -1.92 -11.23 -6.71
N SER A 64 -2.59 -10.18 -7.18
CA SER A 64 -2.86 -9.97 -8.60
C SER A 64 -1.75 -9.11 -9.21
N LYS A 65 -1.31 -9.45 -10.43
CA LYS A 65 -0.34 -8.61 -11.16
C LYS A 65 -0.94 -7.22 -11.36
N ALA A 66 -0.17 -6.18 -11.05
CA ALA A 66 -0.61 -4.81 -11.26
C ALA A 66 -0.75 -4.52 -12.77
N LEU A 67 -1.87 -3.88 -13.14
CA LEU A 67 -1.93 -3.17 -14.41
C LEU A 67 -1.16 -1.86 -14.23
N THR A 68 -0.22 -1.60 -15.14
CA THR A 68 0.58 -0.38 -15.15
C THR A 68 0.42 0.33 -16.49
N ILE A 69 0.24 1.65 -16.47
CA ILE A 69 0.17 2.49 -17.68
C ILE A 69 0.95 3.80 -17.46
N PRO A 70 1.42 4.47 -18.53
CA PRO A 70 2.05 5.79 -18.40
C PRO A 70 1.10 6.86 -17.89
N ASP A 71 1.62 7.82 -17.13
CA ASP A 71 0.84 8.92 -16.52
C ASP A 71 0.24 9.94 -17.51
N HIS A 72 0.74 9.96 -18.75
CA HIS A 72 0.22 10.73 -19.87
C HIS A 72 -0.85 9.98 -20.68
N THR A 73 -1.31 8.81 -20.22
CA THR A 73 -2.45 8.11 -20.83
C THR A 73 -3.74 8.91 -20.60
N THR A 74 -4.67 8.91 -21.56
CA THR A 74 -5.99 9.52 -21.37
C THR A 74 -6.85 8.68 -20.43
N VAL A 75 -7.82 9.32 -19.75
CA VAL A 75 -8.76 8.60 -18.88
C VAL A 75 -9.54 7.55 -19.68
N HIS A 76 -9.96 7.87 -20.91
CA HIS A 76 -10.66 6.93 -21.79
C HIS A 76 -9.87 5.64 -22.05
N GLU A 77 -8.58 5.77 -22.41
CA GLU A 77 -7.73 4.62 -22.68
C GLU A 77 -7.43 3.82 -21.39
N ALA A 78 -7.25 4.51 -20.26
CA ALA A 78 -7.11 3.85 -18.96
C ALA A 78 -8.34 3.01 -18.62
N CYS A 79 -9.55 3.57 -18.76
CA CYS A 79 -10.82 2.84 -18.57
C CYS A 79 -10.92 1.60 -19.47
N ARG A 80 -10.54 1.73 -20.75
CA ARG A 80 -10.54 0.61 -21.70
C ARG A 80 -9.61 -0.52 -21.25
N ARG A 81 -8.40 -0.18 -20.80
CA ARG A 81 -7.41 -1.16 -20.31
C ARG A 81 -7.87 -1.81 -19.01
N MET A 82 -8.42 -1.03 -18.08
CA MET A 82 -9.00 -1.52 -16.83
C MET A 82 -10.13 -2.52 -17.09
N ALA A 83 -11.07 -2.17 -17.97
CA ALA A 83 -12.18 -3.05 -18.37
C ALA A 83 -11.67 -4.35 -19.02
N SER A 84 -10.72 -4.25 -19.96
CA SER A 84 -10.15 -5.41 -20.66
C SER A 84 -9.42 -6.37 -19.72
N ARG A 85 -8.77 -5.84 -18.67
CA ARG A 85 -8.07 -6.63 -17.66
C ARG A 85 -8.96 -7.03 -16.49
N ARG A 86 -10.21 -6.55 -16.43
CA ARG A 86 -11.17 -6.76 -15.33
C ARG A 86 -10.59 -6.33 -13.98
N VAL A 87 -9.98 -5.15 -13.95
CA VAL A 87 -9.41 -4.53 -12.75
C VAL A 87 -10.08 -3.19 -12.47
N ASP A 88 -10.15 -2.81 -11.19
CA ASP A 88 -10.77 -1.57 -10.70
C ASP A 88 -9.74 -0.51 -10.25
N ALA A 89 -8.45 -0.84 -10.35
CA ALA A 89 -7.35 0.07 -10.09
C ALA A 89 -6.18 -0.14 -11.09
N VAL A 90 -5.47 0.95 -11.39
CA VAL A 90 -4.29 0.96 -12.26
C VAL A 90 -3.17 1.79 -11.64
N LEU A 91 -1.95 1.30 -11.75
CA LEU A 91 -0.74 2.01 -11.32
C LEU A 91 -0.17 2.84 -12.46
N LEU A 92 0.30 4.03 -12.12
CA LEU A 92 0.77 5.02 -13.07
C LEU A 92 2.27 5.20 -12.91
N THR A 93 2.98 5.17 -14.04
CA THR A 93 4.43 5.41 -14.08
C THR A 93 4.76 6.68 -14.82
N ASP A 94 5.78 7.39 -14.35
CA ASP A 94 6.35 8.55 -15.02
C ASP A 94 7.26 8.14 -16.20
N SER A 95 7.94 9.12 -16.79
CA SER A 95 8.90 8.92 -17.88
C SER A 95 10.12 8.08 -17.49
N ASN A 96 10.42 7.95 -16.20
CA ASN A 96 11.51 7.13 -15.67
C ASN A 96 11.06 5.71 -15.29
N ALA A 97 9.83 5.35 -15.65
CA ALA A 97 9.18 4.10 -15.26
C ALA A 97 9.00 3.93 -13.72
N LEU A 98 9.04 5.03 -12.97
CA LEU A 98 8.83 5.02 -11.53
C LEU A 98 7.34 5.19 -11.20
N LEU A 99 6.87 4.46 -10.18
CA LEU A 99 5.50 4.60 -9.68
C LEU A 99 5.25 6.04 -9.19
N CYS A 100 4.37 6.77 -9.86
CA CYS A 100 4.04 8.15 -9.54
C CYS A 100 2.59 8.34 -9.08
N GLY A 101 1.71 7.37 -9.35
CA GLY A 101 0.30 7.47 -8.99
C GLY A 101 -0.49 6.18 -9.05
N ILE A 102 -1.72 6.26 -8.54
CA ILE A 102 -2.76 5.23 -8.68
C ILE A 102 -4.05 5.90 -9.15
N LEU A 103 -4.80 5.23 -10.02
CA LEU A 103 -6.14 5.63 -10.44
C LEU A 103 -7.11 4.47 -10.19
N THR A 104 -8.25 4.78 -9.57
CA THR A 104 -9.32 3.81 -9.26
C THR A 104 -10.65 4.20 -9.91
N ASP A 105 -11.59 3.27 -9.94
CA ASP A 105 -13.00 3.53 -10.30
C ASP A 105 -13.59 4.74 -9.55
N LYS A 106 -13.35 4.85 -8.25
CA LYS A 106 -13.77 5.97 -7.41
C LYS A 106 -13.17 7.30 -7.87
N ASP A 107 -11.90 7.32 -8.27
CA ASP A 107 -11.25 8.54 -8.77
C ASP A 107 -11.89 8.97 -10.09
N ILE A 108 -12.16 8.03 -10.99
CA ILE A 108 -12.86 8.31 -12.26
C ILE A 108 -14.26 8.88 -11.98
N THR A 109 -15.05 8.23 -11.13
CA THR A 109 -16.40 8.69 -10.78
C THR A 109 -16.38 10.10 -10.17
N THR A 110 -15.52 10.35 -9.18
CA THR A 110 -15.57 11.58 -8.38
C THR A 110 -14.77 12.75 -8.95
N ARG A 111 -13.70 12.49 -9.70
CA ARG A 111 -12.80 13.53 -10.23
C ARG A 111 -12.97 13.76 -11.73
N VAL A 112 -13.59 12.83 -12.46
CA VAL A 112 -13.83 12.96 -13.91
C VAL A 112 -15.32 13.13 -14.18
N ILE A 113 -16.14 12.11 -13.88
CA ILE A 113 -17.56 12.09 -14.24
C ILE A 113 -18.33 13.17 -13.48
N ALA A 114 -18.22 13.20 -12.14
CA ALA A 114 -18.90 14.21 -11.31
C ALA A 114 -18.46 15.66 -11.62
N ARG A 115 -17.31 15.83 -12.28
CA ARG A 115 -16.73 17.11 -12.69
C ARG A 115 -16.92 17.41 -14.18
N GLU A 116 -17.61 16.53 -14.91
CA GLU A 116 -17.94 16.70 -16.33
C GLU A 116 -16.71 16.89 -17.23
N LEU A 117 -15.59 16.27 -16.85
CA LEU A 117 -14.37 16.30 -17.66
C LEU A 117 -14.49 15.32 -18.84
N LYS A 118 -14.05 15.76 -20.03
CA LYS A 118 -13.97 14.89 -21.21
C LYS A 118 -12.88 13.84 -21.05
N MET A 119 -13.24 12.56 -21.17
CA MET A 119 -12.35 11.42 -20.87
C MET A 119 -11.26 11.24 -21.94
N GLU A 120 -11.54 11.67 -23.16
CA GLU A 120 -10.66 11.57 -24.33
C GLU A 120 -9.54 12.62 -24.28
N GLU A 121 -9.81 13.77 -23.65
CA GLU A 121 -8.87 14.91 -23.56
C GLU A 121 -8.15 14.96 -22.20
N THR A 122 -8.72 14.35 -21.16
CA THR A 122 -8.17 14.39 -19.80
C THR A 122 -7.13 13.30 -19.60
N LEU A 123 -5.92 13.68 -19.17
CA LEU A 123 -4.85 12.75 -18.81
C LEU A 123 -5.06 12.19 -17.39
N VAL A 124 -4.70 10.93 -17.18
CA VAL A 124 -4.79 10.28 -15.85
C VAL A 124 -3.95 11.00 -14.80
N SER A 125 -2.81 11.60 -15.17
CA SER A 125 -1.98 12.41 -14.28
C SER A 125 -2.68 13.63 -13.65
N LYS A 126 -3.79 14.10 -14.24
CA LYS A 126 -4.61 15.21 -13.71
C LYS A 126 -5.60 14.76 -12.63
N VAL A 127 -5.96 13.48 -12.60
CA VAL A 127 -7.03 12.94 -11.73
C VAL A 127 -6.58 11.79 -10.83
N MET A 128 -5.34 11.30 -10.99
CA MET A 128 -4.76 10.26 -10.14
C MET A 128 -4.54 10.71 -8.70
N THR A 129 -4.45 9.74 -7.80
CA THR A 129 -3.86 9.96 -6.48
C THR A 129 -2.34 9.84 -6.60
N ARG A 130 -1.63 10.94 -6.35
CA ARG A 130 -0.16 10.99 -6.41
C ARG A 130 0.47 10.32 -5.20
N ASN A 131 1.67 9.75 -5.37
CA ASN A 131 2.47 9.16 -4.29
C ASN A 131 1.65 8.19 -3.42
N PRO A 132 1.06 7.12 -4.00
CA PRO A 132 0.18 6.23 -3.28
C PRO A 132 0.89 5.56 -2.11
N VAL A 133 0.18 5.41 -0.98
CA VAL A 133 0.64 4.57 0.14
C VAL A 133 0.83 3.15 -0.36
N PHE A 134 1.95 2.53 -0.03
CA PHE A 134 2.28 1.15 -0.40
C PHE A 134 2.60 0.28 0.82
N VAL A 135 2.71 -1.02 0.58
CA VAL A 135 3.17 -2.02 1.56
C VAL A 135 4.28 -2.87 0.96
N LEU A 136 5.12 -3.44 1.83
CA LEU A 136 6.11 -4.42 1.40
C LEU A 136 5.46 -5.79 1.27
N ALA A 137 6.02 -6.65 0.42
CA ALA A 137 5.58 -8.03 0.27
C ALA A 137 5.57 -8.82 1.61
N ASP A 138 6.49 -8.48 2.51
CA ASP A 138 6.63 -9.08 3.85
C ASP A 138 5.84 -8.38 4.95
N THR A 139 5.16 -7.26 4.66
CA THR A 139 4.24 -6.61 5.60
C THR A 139 3.13 -7.60 6.01
N LEU A 140 2.68 -7.54 7.26
CA LEU A 140 1.57 -8.39 7.72
C LEU A 140 0.27 -7.98 7.02
N ALA A 141 -0.56 -8.98 6.65
CA ALA A 141 -1.85 -8.74 6.01
C ALA A 141 -2.78 -7.85 6.85
N VAL A 142 -2.72 -8.00 8.18
CA VAL A 142 -3.51 -7.19 9.12
C VAL A 142 -3.07 -5.72 9.11
N GLU A 143 -1.76 -5.45 9.02
CA GLU A 143 -1.24 -4.09 8.91
C GLU A 143 -1.63 -3.43 7.59
N ALA A 144 -1.57 -4.20 6.49
CA ALA A 144 -2.06 -3.72 5.19
C ALA A 144 -3.56 -3.39 5.23
N LEU A 145 -4.37 -4.25 5.85
CA LEU A 145 -5.80 -4.00 6.05
C LEU A 145 -6.04 -2.75 6.91
N GLN A 146 -5.30 -2.57 8.00
CA GLN A 146 -5.39 -1.37 8.84
C GLN A 146 -5.06 -0.10 8.05
N LYS A 147 -4.00 -0.11 7.24
CA LYS A 147 -3.65 1.02 6.36
C LYS A 147 -4.80 1.37 5.40
N MET A 148 -5.43 0.37 4.79
CA MET A 148 -6.58 0.55 3.89
C MET A 148 -7.78 1.16 4.61
N VAL A 149 -8.13 0.64 5.79
CA VAL A 149 -9.25 1.14 6.60
C VAL A 149 -9.01 2.58 7.07
N GLN A 150 -7.85 2.86 7.65
CA GLN A 150 -7.49 4.20 8.15
C GLN A 150 -7.39 5.22 7.01
N GLY A 151 -6.77 4.83 5.90
CA GLY A 151 -6.60 5.66 4.72
C GLY A 151 -7.85 5.79 3.85
N LYS A 152 -8.91 5.03 4.13
CA LYS A 152 -10.18 5.02 3.38
C LYS A 152 -9.99 4.71 1.88
N PHE A 153 -9.11 3.78 1.58
CA PHE A 153 -8.87 3.25 0.23
C PHE A 153 -8.80 1.72 0.26
N ARG A 154 -9.03 1.08 -0.90
CA ARG A 154 -9.16 -0.38 -1.01
C ARG A 154 -7.96 -1.06 -1.66
N HIS A 155 -7.05 -0.28 -2.23
CA HIS A 155 -5.95 -0.80 -3.04
C HIS A 155 -4.62 -0.30 -2.51
N LEU A 156 -3.65 -1.20 -2.44
CA LEU A 156 -2.27 -0.90 -2.07
C LEU A 156 -1.32 -1.46 -3.13
N PRO A 157 -0.42 -0.64 -3.70
CA PRO A 157 0.75 -1.15 -4.38
C PRO A 157 1.57 -2.03 -3.42
N VAL A 158 2.04 -3.17 -3.91
CA VAL A 158 2.93 -4.08 -3.18
C VAL A 158 4.33 -3.98 -3.76
N VAL A 159 5.29 -3.66 -2.91
CA VAL A 159 6.69 -3.45 -3.26
C VAL A 159 7.57 -4.57 -2.73
N GLU A 160 8.48 -5.07 -3.55
CA GLU A 160 9.53 -6.02 -3.18
C GLU A 160 10.82 -5.61 -3.88
N ASN A 161 11.95 -5.56 -3.15
CA ASN A 161 13.26 -5.15 -3.68
C ASN A 161 13.26 -3.78 -4.40
N GLY A 162 12.40 -2.85 -3.98
CA GLY A 162 12.29 -1.52 -4.59
C GLY A 162 11.40 -1.46 -5.84
N GLU A 163 10.86 -2.59 -6.28
CA GLU A 163 10.00 -2.68 -7.46
C GLU A 163 8.55 -2.99 -7.07
N VAL A 164 7.61 -2.48 -7.87
CA VAL A 164 6.20 -2.77 -7.70
C VAL A 164 5.87 -4.10 -8.37
N ILE A 165 5.52 -5.10 -7.57
CA ILE A 165 5.28 -6.46 -8.06
C ILE A 165 3.79 -6.77 -8.27
N ALA A 166 2.92 -6.08 -7.54
CA ALA A 166 1.49 -6.41 -7.49
C ALA A 166 0.63 -5.27 -6.94
N ILE A 167 -0.68 -5.48 -6.98
CA ILE A 167 -1.67 -4.69 -6.25
C ILE A 167 -2.41 -5.59 -5.27
N LEU A 168 -2.58 -5.12 -4.04
CA LEU A 168 -3.36 -5.76 -3.00
C LEU A 168 -4.72 -5.06 -2.88
N ASP A 169 -5.79 -5.85 -3.02
CA ASP A 169 -7.17 -5.44 -2.79
C ASP A 169 -7.58 -5.82 -1.35
N ILE A 170 -8.29 -4.92 -0.67
CA ILE A 170 -8.89 -5.14 0.65
C ILE A 170 -9.66 -6.46 0.74
N ALA A 171 -10.37 -6.86 -0.33
CA ALA A 171 -11.12 -8.11 -0.39
C ALA A 171 -10.21 -9.33 -0.17
N LYS A 172 -8.96 -9.31 -0.66
CA LYS A 172 -8.01 -10.41 -0.42
C LYS A 172 -7.66 -10.54 1.07
N CYS A 173 -7.55 -9.41 1.78
CA CYS A 173 -7.32 -9.43 3.22
C CYS A 173 -8.54 -9.96 3.97
N LEU A 174 -9.75 -9.53 3.58
CA LEU A 174 -10.99 -9.98 4.18
C LEU A 174 -11.24 -11.47 3.95
N TYR A 175 -11.05 -11.96 2.72
CA TYR A 175 -11.17 -13.39 2.42
C TYR A 175 -10.16 -14.24 3.20
N ASP A 176 -8.92 -13.78 3.36
CA ASP A 176 -7.95 -14.48 4.19
C ASP A 176 -8.38 -14.53 5.66
N ALA A 177 -8.87 -13.40 6.20
CA ALA A 177 -9.37 -13.32 7.57
C ALA A 177 -10.56 -14.28 7.79
N ILE A 178 -11.55 -14.27 6.90
CA ILE A 178 -12.71 -15.17 6.95
C ILE A 178 -12.26 -16.63 6.88
N ALA A 179 -11.45 -16.98 5.89
CA ALA A 179 -10.96 -18.35 5.72
C ALA A 179 -10.12 -18.83 6.92
N ARG A 180 -9.45 -17.90 7.63
CA ARG A 180 -8.75 -18.21 8.88
C ARG A 180 -9.72 -18.45 10.03
N MET A 181 -10.73 -17.60 10.18
CA MET A 181 -11.75 -17.74 11.21
C MET A 181 -12.50 -19.06 11.08
N GLU A 182 -12.89 -19.44 9.85
CA GLU A 182 -13.55 -20.72 9.58
C GLU A 182 -12.67 -21.92 9.95
N ARG A 183 -11.39 -21.90 9.58
CA ARG A 183 -10.43 -22.95 9.97
C ARG A 183 -10.22 -23.03 11.47
N ALA A 184 -10.17 -21.90 12.17
CA ALA A 184 -10.03 -21.86 13.62
C ALA A 184 -11.28 -22.42 14.32
N ALA A 185 -12.47 -22.04 13.85
CA ALA A 185 -13.74 -22.55 14.36
C ALA A 185 -13.87 -24.07 14.17
N GLU A 186 -13.47 -24.59 13.00
CA GLU A 186 -13.54 -26.03 12.72
C GLU A 186 -12.58 -26.84 13.60
N LYS A 187 -11.35 -26.33 13.81
CA LYS A 187 -10.42 -26.92 14.78
C LYS A 187 -10.97 -26.89 16.21
N GLY A 188 -11.61 -25.78 16.59
CA GLY A 188 -12.26 -25.64 17.89
C GLY A 188 -13.35 -26.69 18.11
N LYS A 189 -14.22 -26.93 17.11
CA LYS A 189 -15.23 -27.99 17.16
C LYS A 189 -14.62 -29.39 17.27
N ALA A 190 -13.57 -29.67 16.50
CA ALA A 190 -12.89 -30.96 16.57
C ALA A 190 -12.29 -31.22 17.96
N ILE A 191 -11.71 -30.19 18.58
CA ILE A 191 -11.21 -30.26 19.96
C ILE A 191 -12.36 -30.49 20.94
N ALA A 192 -13.45 -29.72 20.83
CA ALA A 192 -14.62 -29.87 21.70
C ALA A 192 -15.22 -31.29 21.61
N ALA A 193 -15.40 -31.83 20.40
CA ALA A 193 -15.89 -33.20 20.19
C ALA A 193 -14.94 -34.26 20.78
N ALA A 194 -13.62 -34.05 20.68
CA ALA A 194 -12.64 -34.95 21.29
C ALA A 194 -12.72 -34.91 22.84
N VAL A 195 -12.91 -33.73 23.43
CA VAL A 195 -13.09 -33.57 24.88
C VAL A 195 -14.41 -34.19 25.36
N GLU A 196 -15.52 -33.99 24.65
CA GLU A 196 -16.80 -34.65 24.96
C GLU A 196 -16.70 -36.18 24.90
N GLY A 197 -15.91 -36.73 23.97
CA GLY A 197 -15.63 -38.17 23.89
C GLY A 197 -14.89 -38.72 25.11
N VAL A 198 -14.06 -37.89 25.74
CA VAL A 198 -13.35 -38.19 27.00
C VAL A 198 -14.27 -38.01 28.21
N GLU A 199 -15.08 -36.94 28.26
CA GLU A 199 -16.06 -36.69 29.34
C GLU A 199 -17.18 -37.73 29.38
N LYS A 200 -17.58 -38.32 28.25
CA LYS A 200 -18.51 -39.47 28.24
C LYS A 200 -17.95 -40.72 28.91
N HIS A 201 -16.63 -40.84 29.05
CA HIS A 201 -15.97 -41.89 29.81
C HIS A 201 -15.64 -41.50 31.25
N TRP A 202 -15.70 -40.20 31.57
CA TRP A 202 -15.44 -39.67 32.91
C TRP A 202 -16.48 -38.59 33.21
N GLY A 203 -17.60 -39.00 33.80
CA GLY A 203 -18.78 -38.16 33.95
C GLY A 203 -18.50 -36.85 34.67
N THR A 204 -18.39 -35.75 33.94
CA THR A 204 -18.71 -34.40 34.42
C THR A 204 -18.97 -33.49 33.22
N ALA A 205 -20.15 -32.87 33.18
CA ALA A 205 -20.59 -32.03 32.09
C ALA A 205 -20.04 -30.60 32.21
N VAL A 206 -19.48 -30.06 31.13
CA VAL A 206 -19.25 -28.62 30.99
C VAL A 206 -20.06 -28.08 29.81
N SER A 207 -21.11 -27.32 30.12
CA SER A 207 -21.94 -26.62 29.13
C SER A 207 -21.48 -25.17 28.94
N GLY A 208 -21.18 -24.78 27.70
CA GLY A 208 -21.08 -23.39 27.21
C GLY A 208 -19.68 -22.97 26.71
N PRO A 209 -19.52 -22.51 25.45
CA PRO A 209 -19.92 -21.14 25.03
C PRO A 209 -20.40 -21.02 23.55
N ASN A 210 -21.43 -21.76 23.13
CA ASN A 210 -21.89 -21.72 21.72
C ASN A 210 -22.64 -20.44 21.33
N ASN A 211 -23.30 -19.74 22.27
CA ASN A 211 -24.16 -18.59 21.95
C ASN A 211 -23.43 -17.36 21.39
N PHE A 212 -22.17 -17.11 21.78
CA PHE A 212 -21.43 -15.94 21.30
C PHE A 212 -21.02 -16.06 19.83
N ILE A 213 -20.55 -17.25 19.44
CA ILE A 213 -20.19 -17.56 18.05
C ILE A 213 -21.44 -17.58 17.17
N GLU A 214 -22.56 -18.12 17.67
CA GLU A 214 -23.87 -18.11 16.98
C GLU A 214 -24.36 -16.67 16.76
N THR A 215 -24.28 -15.82 17.79
CA THR A 215 -24.69 -14.40 17.71
C THR A 215 -23.79 -13.61 16.76
N LEU A 216 -22.48 -13.84 16.79
CA LEU A 216 -21.55 -13.23 15.83
C LEU A 216 -21.85 -13.69 14.40
N ARG A 217 -22.14 -14.99 14.21
CA ARG A 217 -22.52 -15.54 12.91
C ARG A 217 -23.81 -14.91 12.40
N GLU A 218 -24.85 -14.82 13.22
CA GLU A 218 -26.11 -14.17 12.81
C GLU A 218 -25.90 -12.70 12.42
N ARG A 219 -25.12 -11.94 13.20
CA ARG A 219 -24.85 -10.52 12.91
C ARG A 219 -23.93 -10.31 11.70
N MET A 220 -22.99 -11.23 11.43
CA MET A 220 -22.06 -11.12 10.30
C MET A 220 -22.65 -11.62 8.98
N PHE A 221 -23.52 -12.64 9.00
CA PHE A 221 -23.99 -13.33 7.80
C PHE A 221 -25.45 -12.99 7.41
N ARG A 222 -26.18 -12.22 8.23
CA ARG A 222 -27.49 -11.63 7.87
C ARG A 222 -27.56 -10.12 8.12
N PRO A 223 -26.62 -9.30 7.60
CA PRO A 223 -26.83 -7.87 7.66
C PRO A 223 -28.00 -7.50 6.75
N SER A 224 -29.13 -7.07 7.33
CA SER A 224 -30.13 -6.30 6.58
C SER A 224 -29.60 -4.89 6.35
N LEU A 225 -30.10 -4.18 5.33
CA LEU A 225 -29.73 -2.77 5.12
C LEU A 225 -29.98 -1.93 6.38
N SER A 226 -31.00 -2.27 7.19
CA SER A 226 -31.28 -1.61 8.47
C SER A 226 -30.20 -1.80 9.55
N THR A 227 -29.37 -2.85 9.46
CA THR A 227 -28.22 -3.03 10.37
C THR A 227 -26.99 -2.23 9.97
N ILE A 228 -26.90 -1.81 8.71
CA ILE A 228 -25.78 -1.02 8.15
C ILE A 228 -26.14 0.47 8.12
N ILE A 229 -27.40 0.77 7.79
CA ILE A 229 -27.96 2.11 7.68
C ILE A 229 -28.75 2.38 8.97
N SER A 230 -28.08 2.94 9.97
CA SER A 230 -28.74 3.45 11.17
C SER A 230 -29.58 4.69 10.84
N GLU A 231 -30.62 5.00 11.64
CA GLU A 231 -31.58 6.11 11.39
C GLU A 231 -30.92 7.48 11.13
N ASN A 232 -29.70 7.70 11.64
CA ASN A 232 -28.95 8.95 11.47
C ASN A 232 -27.89 8.90 10.35
N SER A 233 -27.88 7.85 9.53
CA SER A 233 -26.91 7.71 8.44
C SER A 233 -27.32 8.57 7.25
N LYS A 234 -26.47 9.53 6.88
CA LYS A 234 -26.67 10.33 5.67
C LYS A 234 -26.34 9.48 4.44
N VAL A 235 -27.32 8.74 3.94
CA VAL A 235 -27.19 7.90 2.75
C VAL A 235 -27.59 8.70 1.52
N VAL A 236 -26.73 8.65 0.50
CA VAL A 236 -27.03 9.23 -0.82
C VAL A 236 -28.04 8.35 -1.54
N THR A 237 -29.15 8.93 -1.98
CA THR A 237 -30.20 8.23 -2.73
C THR A 237 -30.26 8.67 -4.20
N VAL A 238 -30.43 7.70 -5.09
CA VAL A 238 -30.62 7.89 -6.54
C VAL A 238 -31.87 7.14 -6.97
N VAL A 239 -32.56 7.66 -7.99
CA VAL A 239 -33.72 6.98 -8.60
C VAL A 239 -33.29 6.22 -9.86
N PRO A 240 -34.03 5.18 -10.31
CA PRO A 240 -33.65 4.42 -11.51
C PRO A 240 -33.52 5.25 -12.79
N SER A 241 -34.14 6.43 -12.85
CA SER A 241 -34.04 7.38 -13.97
C SER A 241 -32.87 8.35 -13.86
N ASP A 242 -32.13 8.37 -12.75
CA ASP A 242 -30.95 9.22 -12.60
C ASP A 242 -29.84 8.76 -13.55
N THR A 243 -29.23 9.71 -14.24
CA THR A 243 -28.06 9.43 -15.07
C THR A 243 -26.85 9.08 -14.19
N VAL A 244 -25.84 8.40 -14.78
CA VAL A 244 -24.55 8.15 -14.10
C VAL A 244 -23.91 9.46 -13.63
N LEU A 245 -24.07 10.55 -14.38
CA LEU A 245 -23.62 11.89 -13.99
C LEU A 245 -24.33 12.39 -12.73
N THR A 246 -25.66 12.29 -12.69
CA THR A 246 -26.47 12.68 -11.53
C THR A 246 -26.05 11.88 -10.30
N ALA A 247 -25.92 10.56 -10.44
CA ALA A 247 -25.48 9.70 -9.36
C ALA A 247 -24.07 10.08 -8.87
N SER A 248 -23.13 10.31 -9.79
CA SER A 248 -21.75 10.68 -9.47
C SER A 248 -21.67 12.02 -8.73
N LYS A 249 -22.46 13.02 -9.12
CA LYS A 249 -22.52 14.34 -8.46
C LYS A 249 -23.01 14.24 -7.02
N LYS A 250 -23.97 13.34 -6.74
CA LYS A 250 -24.48 13.12 -5.38
C LYS A 250 -23.48 12.42 -4.45
N MET A 251 -22.40 11.84 -4.98
CA MET A 251 -21.35 11.17 -4.19
C MET A 251 -20.28 12.13 -3.63
N LEU A 252 -20.29 13.41 -4.03
CA LEU A 252 -19.38 14.45 -3.55
C LEU A 252 -19.85 15.00 -2.19
#